data_AF-A0A9E0YJL8-F1
#
_entry.id   AF-A0A9E0YJL8-F1
#
_cell.length_a   1.000
_cell.length_b   1.000
_cell.length_c   1.000
_cell.angle_alpha   90.00
_cell.angle_beta   90.00
_cell.angle_gamma   90.00
#
_symmetry.space_group_name_H-M   'P 1'
#
loop_
_entity.id
_entity.type
_entity.pdbx_description
1 polymer ?
#
loop_
_entity_poly.entity_id
_entity_poly.type
_entity_poly.pdbx_seq_one_letter_code
_entity_poly.pdbx_strand_id
1 'polypeptide(L)'
;GEGFIGRLPVRSVFERLSQQDLLEILKNPNNPIILSKRLDFATYGIDARFSEEALDILAQRAYDENTGARGLVSVIEQALIPFETRLPSFKIRRLPITAEVVEIPDKVLEKWIAGGDTDRREAEFTRIAEQNRSRLIQYLRENRKMLSEQYGLPLSEYRIERISDEYWNNVVEIGTAVSKIKSYYDLIKKVEIDFYNRHDVNVVLEEDAIDYICELMSNQSLNIDQIYRKLSDDFEYGLKLIREKTGKNRFFISKNALAEPEKFLDNLIKTEFAKHNISPDLDTDPVQ
;
A
#
# COMPACT_ATOMS: atom_id res chain seq x y z
N GLY A 1 7.97 -55.93 20.10
CA GLY A 1 7.39 -55.75 18.75
C GLY A 1 6.21 -54.79 18.88
N GLU A 2 5.79 -54.01 17.90
CA GLU A 2 6.11 -53.81 16.47
C GLU A 2 5.63 -52.35 16.23
N GLY A 3 6.38 -51.42 15.66
CA GLY A 3 6.69 -51.36 14.23
C GLY A 3 5.52 -50.78 13.42
N PHE A 4 5.32 -49.46 13.39
CA PHE A 4 4.55 -48.80 12.31
C PHE A 4 5.20 -47.48 11.89
N ILE A 5 6.14 -47.62 10.96
CA ILE A 5 6.68 -46.55 10.13
C ILE A 5 5.64 -46.29 9.03
N GLY A 6 4.81 -45.26 9.21
CA GLY A 6 3.97 -44.72 8.15
C GLY A 6 4.78 -43.82 7.23
N ARG A 7 5.62 -44.40 6.35
CA ARG A 7 6.15 -43.67 5.19
C ARG A 7 5.01 -43.53 4.20
N LEU A 8 4.32 -42.39 4.22
CA LEU A 8 3.54 -41.96 3.06
C LEU A 8 4.53 -41.65 1.94
N PRO A 9 4.53 -42.38 0.81
CA PRO A 9 5.24 -41.90 -0.35
C PRO A 9 4.47 -40.67 -0.85
N VAL A 10 4.96 -39.47 -0.53
CA VAL A 10 4.54 -38.27 -1.25
C VAL A 10 5.16 -38.38 -2.65
N ARG A 11 4.54 -39.17 -3.52
CA ARG A 11 4.70 -39.01 -4.97
C ARG A 11 3.91 -37.76 -5.34
N SER A 12 4.48 -36.59 -5.06
CA SER A 12 4.18 -35.41 -5.85
C SER A 12 4.84 -35.64 -7.20
N VAL A 13 4.03 -35.88 -8.23
CA VAL A 13 4.48 -35.64 -9.60
C VAL A 13 4.61 -34.12 -9.67
N PHE A 14 5.83 -33.61 -9.46
CA PHE A 14 6.12 -32.21 -9.76
C PHE A 14 5.97 -32.06 -11.27
N GLU A 15 4.84 -31.51 -11.72
CA GLU A 15 4.73 -31.04 -13.09
C GLU A 15 5.89 -30.06 -13.33
N ARG A 16 6.59 -30.26 -14.46
CA ARG A 16 7.67 -29.34 -14.84
C ARG A 16 7.03 -27.98 -15.11
N LEU A 17 7.48 -26.96 -14.39
CA LEU A 17 7.05 -25.59 -14.62
C LEU A 17 7.40 -25.19 -16.06
N SER A 18 6.43 -24.66 -16.79
CA SER A 18 6.66 -24.03 -18.09
C SER A 18 7.36 -22.68 -17.92
N GLN A 19 7.91 -22.13 -19.01
CA GLN A 19 8.39 -20.73 -19.02
C GLN A 19 7.31 -19.76 -18.54
N GLN A 20 6.06 -19.96 -18.95
CA GLN A 20 4.95 -19.10 -18.55
C GLN A 20 4.70 -19.17 -17.03
N ASP A 21 4.78 -20.37 -16.43
CA ASP A 21 4.63 -20.52 -14.99
C ASP A 21 5.77 -19.80 -14.23
N LEU A 22 7.00 -19.89 -14.73
CA LEU A 22 8.16 -19.19 -14.18
C LEU A 22 8.02 -17.66 -14.31
N LEU A 23 7.49 -17.18 -15.44
CA LEU A 23 7.21 -15.77 -15.66
C LEU A 23 6.15 -15.26 -14.67
N GLU A 24 5.04 -15.99 -14.50
CA GLU A 24 4.00 -15.62 -13.52
C GLU A 24 4.53 -15.63 -12.08
N ILE A 25 5.42 -16.57 -11.75
CA ILE A 25 6.14 -16.57 -10.46
C ILE A 25 6.94 -15.27 -10.30
N LEU A 26 7.71 -14.85 -11.31
CA LEU A 26 8.51 -13.61 -11.24
C LEU A 26 7.65 -12.34 -11.21
N LYS A 27 6.51 -12.33 -11.91
CA LYS A 27 5.58 -11.19 -11.95
C LYS A 27 4.80 -11.01 -10.65
N ASN A 28 4.73 -12.04 -9.80
CA ASN A 28 4.09 -11.93 -8.50
C ASN A 28 4.79 -10.84 -7.66
N PRO A 29 4.08 -9.80 -7.19
CA PRO A 29 4.69 -8.72 -6.42
C PRO A 29 5.22 -9.17 -5.04
N ASN A 30 4.82 -10.34 -4.55
CA ASN A 30 5.40 -10.98 -3.36
C ASN A 30 6.51 -11.99 -3.71
N ASN A 31 7.04 -11.98 -4.93
CA ASN A 31 8.13 -12.87 -5.30
C ASN A 31 9.39 -12.55 -4.47
N PRO A 32 9.87 -13.50 -3.64
CA PRO A 32 11.00 -13.23 -2.75
C PRO A 32 12.32 -13.03 -3.49
N ILE A 33 12.48 -13.58 -4.70
CA ILE A 33 13.72 -13.46 -5.50
C ILE A 33 13.84 -12.02 -6.02
N ILE A 34 12.77 -11.51 -6.65
CA ILE A 34 12.74 -10.13 -7.16
C ILE A 34 12.83 -9.13 -6.02
N LEU A 35 12.13 -9.37 -4.91
CA LEU A 35 12.17 -8.47 -3.76
C LEU A 35 13.56 -8.46 -3.09
N SER A 36 14.17 -9.62 -2.86
CA SER A 36 15.54 -9.73 -2.33
C SER A 36 16.50 -8.94 -3.21
N LYS A 37 16.43 -9.11 -4.53
CA LYS A 37 17.34 -8.42 -5.43
C LYS A 37 17.18 -6.90 -5.40
N ARG A 38 15.94 -6.42 -5.31
CA ARG A 38 15.67 -4.98 -5.13
C ARG A 38 16.23 -4.47 -3.80
N LEU A 39 16.12 -5.25 -2.72
CA LEU A 39 16.68 -4.92 -1.41
C LEU A 39 18.22 -4.87 -1.42
N ASP A 40 18.87 -5.78 -2.13
CA ASP A 40 20.33 -5.80 -2.29
C ASP A 40 20.82 -4.48 -2.92
N PHE A 41 20.17 -4.03 -4.00
CA PHE A 41 20.46 -2.72 -4.61
C PHE A 41 20.06 -1.53 -3.71
N ALA A 42 18.93 -1.62 -3.01
CA ALA A 42 18.47 -0.56 -2.11
C ALA A 42 19.44 -0.31 -0.96
N THR A 43 20.20 -1.32 -0.51
CA THR A 43 21.29 -1.18 0.49
C THR A 43 22.37 -0.20 0.03
N TYR A 44 22.54 -0.02 -1.27
CA TYR A 44 23.46 0.95 -1.88
C TYR A 44 22.74 2.22 -2.38
N GLY A 45 21.48 2.42 -2.00
CA GLY A 45 20.64 3.55 -2.45
C GLY A 45 20.28 3.48 -3.93
N ILE A 46 20.28 2.29 -4.54
CA ILE A 46 19.94 2.09 -5.95
C ILE A 46 18.51 1.54 -6.03
N ASP A 47 17.60 2.28 -6.67
CA ASP A 47 16.26 1.82 -7.00
C ASP A 47 16.34 0.96 -8.27
N ALA A 48 16.13 -0.35 -8.12
CA ALA A 48 16.12 -1.33 -9.20
C ALA A 48 14.70 -1.70 -9.58
N ARG A 49 14.36 -1.62 -10.88
CA ARG A 49 13.02 -1.94 -11.39
C ARG A 49 13.10 -2.83 -12.62
N PHE A 50 12.40 -3.96 -12.57
CA PHE A 50 12.37 -4.94 -13.65
C PHE A 50 11.31 -4.59 -14.68
N SER A 51 11.68 -4.64 -15.96
CA SER A 51 10.74 -4.62 -17.07
C SER A 51 10.15 -6.03 -17.28
N GLU A 52 8.98 -6.13 -17.91
CA GLU A 52 8.36 -7.44 -18.16
C GLU A 52 9.14 -8.25 -19.19
N GLU A 53 9.75 -7.57 -20.16
CA GLU A 53 10.64 -8.18 -21.14
C GLU A 53 11.87 -8.79 -20.47
N ALA A 54 12.42 -8.13 -19.44
CA ALA A 54 13.52 -8.69 -18.66
C ALA A 54 13.08 -9.94 -17.87
N LEU A 55 11.89 -9.89 -17.23
CA LEU A 55 11.35 -11.04 -16.50
C LEU A 55 11.10 -12.23 -17.42
N ASP A 56 10.60 -12.00 -18.65
CA ASP A 56 10.38 -13.05 -19.64
C ASP A 56 11.70 -13.72 -20.06
N ILE A 57 12.73 -12.95 -20.35
CA ILE A 57 14.07 -13.49 -20.68
C ILE A 57 14.65 -14.29 -19.53
N LEU A 58 14.50 -13.81 -18.29
CA LEU A 58 14.97 -14.52 -17.09
C LEU A 58 14.20 -15.84 -16.90
N ALA A 59 12.88 -15.84 -17.10
CA ALA A 59 12.05 -17.04 -17.04
C ALA A 59 12.44 -18.06 -18.13
N GLN A 60 12.68 -17.60 -19.36
CA GLN A 60 13.15 -18.43 -20.47
C GLN A 60 14.50 -19.09 -20.15
N ARG A 61 15.48 -18.33 -19.67
CA ARG A 61 16.79 -18.88 -19.29
C ARG A 61 16.69 -19.93 -18.19
N ALA A 62 15.88 -19.68 -17.15
CA ALA A 62 15.67 -20.63 -16.07
C ALA A 62 14.97 -21.92 -16.55
N TYR A 63 14.05 -21.78 -17.51
CA TYR A 63 13.41 -22.93 -18.16
C TYR A 63 14.44 -23.77 -18.95
N ASP A 64 15.31 -23.11 -19.73
CA ASP A 64 16.35 -23.78 -20.53
C ASP A 64 17.39 -24.51 -19.66
N GLU A 65 17.72 -23.96 -18.49
CA GLU A 65 18.59 -24.62 -17.50
C GLU A 65 17.99 -25.90 -16.88
N ASN A 66 16.68 -26.18 -17.10
CA ASN A 66 15.96 -27.35 -16.56
C ASN A 66 16.04 -27.51 -15.03
N THR A 67 16.33 -26.44 -14.30
CA THR A 67 16.48 -26.43 -12.83
C THR A 67 15.20 -25.98 -12.10
N GLY A 68 14.14 -25.65 -12.84
CA GLY A 68 12.85 -25.21 -12.31
C GLY A 68 12.97 -23.88 -11.55
N ALA A 69 12.16 -23.68 -10.50
CA ALA A 69 12.15 -22.43 -9.72
C ALA A 69 13.49 -22.07 -9.05
N ARG A 70 14.39 -23.04 -8.84
CA ARG A 70 15.76 -22.79 -8.34
C ARG A 70 16.65 -22.12 -9.38
N GLY A 71 16.39 -22.36 -10.67
CA GLY A 71 17.09 -21.71 -11.78
C GLY A 71 16.91 -20.20 -11.79
N LEU A 72 15.72 -19.72 -11.38
CA LEU A 72 15.41 -18.29 -11.32
C LEU A 72 16.43 -17.48 -10.51
N VAL A 73 16.87 -18.03 -9.37
CA VAL A 73 17.90 -17.36 -8.54
C VAL A 73 19.21 -17.27 -9.30
N SER A 74 19.68 -18.38 -9.88
CA SER A 74 20.94 -18.44 -10.62
C SER A 74 20.96 -17.47 -11.80
N VAL A 75 19.92 -17.46 -12.64
CA VAL A 75 19.88 -16.62 -13.84
C VAL A 75 19.78 -15.12 -13.50
N ILE A 76 19.06 -14.77 -12.42
CA ILE A 76 18.95 -13.38 -11.95
C ILE A 76 20.28 -12.91 -11.37
N GLU A 77 20.93 -13.74 -10.57
CA GLU A 77 22.25 -13.44 -10.02
C GLU A 77 23.27 -13.21 -11.13
N GLN A 78 23.40 -14.17 -12.06
CA GLN A 78 24.34 -14.05 -13.17
C GLN A 78 24.12 -12.79 -14.00
N ALA A 79 22.86 -12.41 -14.26
CA ALA A 79 22.54 -11.22 -15.03
C ALA A 79 22.88 -9.91 -14.30
N LEU A 80 22.84 -9.88 -12.97
CA LEU A 80 22.88 -8.64 -12.19
C LEU A 80 24.17 -8.44 -11.37
N ILE A 81 24.97 -9.49 -11.15
CA ILE A 81 26.29 -9.42 -10.51
C ILE A 81 27.19 -8.29 -11.08
N PRO A 82 27.27 -8.06 -12.41
CA PRO A 82 28.08 -6.96 -12.94
C PRO A 82 27.65 -5.60 -12.39
N PHE A 83 26.33 -5.37 -12.27
CA PHE A 83 25.79 -4.10 -11.76
C PHE A 83 25.99 -3.97 -10.26
N GLU A 84 25.78 -5.04 -9.49
CA GLU A 84 25.99 -5.03 -8.03
C GLU A 84 27.43 -4.74 -7.64
N THR A 85 28.38 -5.31 -8.38
CA THR A 85 29.81 -5.12 -8.07
C THR A 85 30.30 -3.73 -8.46
N ARG A 86 29.72 -3.12 -9.50
CA ARG A 86 30.23 -1.86 -10.06
C ARG A 86 29.44 -0.64 -9.60
N LEU A 87 28.11 -0.65 -9.71
CA LEU A 87 27.28 0.54 -9.49
C LEU A 87 27.42 1.21 -8.11
N PRO A 88 27.67 0.51 -6.98
CA PRO A 88 27.89 1.16 -5.70
C PRO A 88 29.01 2.22 -5.70
N SER A 89 29.97 2.09 -6.63
CA SER A 89 31.09 3.03 -6.81
C SER A 89 30.76 4.22 -7.73
N PHE A 90 29.54 4.30 -8.28
CA PHE A 90 29.12 5.33 -9.22
C PHE A 90 27.89 6.10 -8.72
N LYS A 91 27.58 7.23 -9.36
CA LYS A 91 26.44 8.09 -9.01
C LYS A 91 25.09 7.61 -9.60
N ILE A 92 25.04 6.40 -10.12
CA ILE A 92 23.84 5.83 -10.75
C ILE A 92 22.96 5.25 -9.65
N ARG A 93 21.80 5.89 -9.41
CA ARG A 93 20.85 5.50 -8.35
C ARG A 93 19.55 4.90 -8.88
N ARG A 94 19.36 4.87 -10.19
CA ARG A 94 18.17 4.34 -10.86
C ARG A 94 18.61 3.29 -11.88
N LEU A 95 18.20 2.05 -11.65
CA LEU A 95 18.58 0.88 -12.41
C LEU A 95 17.33 0.29 -13.09
N PRO A 96 17.05 0.68 -14.36
CA PRO A 96 16.06 -0.02 -15.16
C PRO A 96 16.64 -1.37 -15.60
N ILE A 97 16.07 -2.48 -15.17
CA ILE A 97 16.46 -3.82 -15.59
C ILE A 97 15.60 -4.19 -16.80
N THR A 98 16.11 -3.84 -17.99
CA THR A 98 15.50 -4.10 -19.31
C THR A 98 15.98 -5.41 -19.91
N ALA A 99 15.39 -5.82 -21.03
CA ALA A 99 15.90 -6.92 -21.87
C ALA A 99 17.40 -6.75 -22.19
N GLU A 100 17.82 -5.55 -22.61
CA GLU A 100 19.22 -5.26 -22.93
C GLU A 100 20.15 -5.46 -21.73
N VAL A 101 19.71 -5.03 -20.53
CA VAL A 101 20.46 -5.21 -19.27
C VAL A 101 20.67 -6.68 -18.94
N VAL A 102 19.67 -7.54 -19.17
CA VAL A 102 19.81 -8.98 -18.88
C VAL A 102 20.54 -9.73 -20.00
N GLU A 103 20.48 -9.27 -21.25
CA GLU A 103 21.13 -9.90 -22.42
C GLU A 103 22.62 -9.61 -22.54
N ILE A 104 23.01 -8.36 -22.36
CA ILE A 104 24.39 -7.91 -22.56
C ILE A 104 24.87 -7.03 -21.38
N PRO A 105 24.85 -7.57 -20.14
CA PRO A 105 25.03 -6.79 -18.92
C PRO A 105 26.34 -5.99 -18.89
N ASP A 106 27.46 -6.61 -19.26
CA ASP A 106 28.78 -5.95 -19.24
C ASP A 106 28.86 -4.78 -20.20
N LYS A 107 28.34 -4.93 -21.43
CA LYS A 107 28.35 -3.89 -22.46
C LYS A 107 27.48 -2.69 -22.06
N VAL A 108 26.31 -2.95 -21.49
CA VAL A 108 25.42 -1.90 -20.99
C VAL A 108 26.09 -1.15 -19.84
N LEU A 109 26.67 -1.90 -18.90
CA LEU A 109 27.35 -1.34 -17.74
C LEU A 109 28.54 -0.46 -18.14
N GLU A 110 29.41 -0.94 -19.04
CA GLU A 110 30.53 -0.17 -19.60
C GLU A 110 30.07 1.16 -20.23
N LYS A 111 28.97 1.12 -20.98
CA LYS A 111 28.39 2.32 -21.59
C LYS A 111 27.90 3.31 -20.53
N TRP A 112 27.24 2.83 -19.48
CA TRP A 112 26.69 3.69 -18.43
C TRP A 112 27.77 4.32 -17.55
N ILE A 113 28.82 3.57 -17.18
CA ILE A 113 29.93 4.10 -16.38
C ILE A 113 30.76 5.13 -17.16
N ALA A 114 30.78 5.04 -18.50
CA ALA A 114 31.36 6.04 -19.39
C ALA A 114 30.48 7.30 -19.57
N GLY A 115 29.30 7.36 -18.92
CA GLY A 115 28.36 8.47 -19.00
C GLY A 115 27.38 8.41 -20.18
N GLY A 116 27.41 7.33 -20.97
CA GLY A 116 26.50 7.12 -22.08
C GLY A 116 25.06 6.80 -21.65
N ASP A 117 24.10 7.05 -22.54
CA ASP A 117 22.68 6.69 -22.40
C ASP A 117 21.95 7.24 -21.16
N THR A 118 22.46 8.30 -20.52
CA THR A 118 21.84 8.85 -19.30
C THR A 118 20.35 9.17 -19.49
N ASP A 119 19.99 9.92 -20.53
CA ASP A 119 18.59 10.31 -20.80
C ASP A 119 17.71 9.10 -21.16
N ARG A 120 18.24 8.18 -21.97
CA ARG A 120 17.54 6.94 -22.35
C ARG A 120 17.27 6.07 -21.12
N ARG A 121 18.27 5.86 -20.27
CA ARG A 121 18.15 5.09 -19.02
C ARG A 121 17.10 5.71 -18.09
N GLU A 122 17.11 7.03 -17.96
CA GLU A 122 16.14 7.73 -17.10
C GLU A 122 14.70 7.60 -17.62
N ALA A 123 14.51 7.70 -18.94
CA ALA A 123 13.22 7.46 -19.58
C ALA A 123 12.75 6.00 -19.43
N GLU A 124 13.64 5.03 -19.63
CA GLU A 124 13.36 3.61 -19.43
C GLU A 124 12.96 3.31 -17.98
N PHE A 125 13.68 3.89 -17.02
CA PHE A 125 13.37 3.74 -15.61
C PHE A 125 11.98 4.30 -15.26
N THR A 126 11.66 5.50 -15.75
CA THR A 126 10.35 6.13 -15.52
C THR A 126 9.22 5.30 -16.11
N ARG A 127 9.38 4.82 -17.34
CA ARG A 127 8.41 3.93 -18.00
C ARG A 127 8.19 2.64 -17.20
N ILE A 128 9.26 1.98 -16.78
CA ILE A 128 9.18 0.73 -16.00
C ILE A 128 8.55 1.01 -14.64
N ALA A 129 8.89 2.13 -14.00
CA ALA A 129 8.30 2.55 -12.74
C ALA A 129 6.77 2.67 -12.82
N GLU A 130 6.26 3.34 -13.86
CA GLU A 130 4.82 3.50 -14.10
C GLU A 130 4.12 2.17 -14.39
N GLN A 131 4.74 1.32 -15.22
CA GLN A 131 4.21 -0.01 -15.53
C GLN A 131 4.13 -0.90 -14.29
N ASN A 132 5.21 -0.94 -13.50
CA ASN A 132 5.26 -1.73 -12.27
C ASN A 132 4.28 -1.23 -11.21
N ARG A 133 4.12 0.10 -11.09
CA ARG A 133 3.09 0.70 -10.24
C ARG A 133 1.69 0.26 -10.68
N SER A 134 1.40 0.36 -11.98
CA SER A 134 0.10 0.01 -12.56
C SER A 134 -0.24 -1.46 -12.32
N ARG A 135 0.71 -2.37 -12.52
CA ARG A 135 0.55 -3.81 -12.24
C ARG A 135 0.27 -4.08 -10.77
N LEU A 136 1.01 -3.44 -9.86
CA LEU A 136 0.79 -3.61 -8.42
C LEU A 136 -0.60 -3.13 -8.00
N ILE A 137 -1.02 -1.95 -8.47
CA ILE A 137 -2.36 -1.42 -8.20
C ILE A 137 -3.44 -2.37 -8.74
N GLN A 138 -3.27 -2.88 -9.96
CA GLN A 138 -4.19 -3.86 -10.54
C GLN A 138 -4.24 -5.13 -9.68
N TYR A 139 -3.10 -5.69 -9.27
CA TYR A 139 -3.04 -6.84 -8.38
C TYR A 139 -3.79 -6.58 -7.05
N LEU A 140 -3.58 -5.43 -6.43
CA LEU A 140 -4.27 -5.04 -5.19
C LEU A 140 -5.78 -4.89 -5.38
N ARG A 141 -6.23 -4.38 -6.54
CA ARG A 141 -7.66 -4.27 -6.89
C ARG A 141 -8.29 -5.65 -7.11
N GLU A 142 -7.65 -6.51 -7.87
CA GLU A 142 -8.12 -7.88 -8.17
C GLU A 142 -8.19 -8.74 -6.91
N ASN A 143 -7.25 -8.54 -5.98
CA ASN A 143 -7.19 -9.28 -4.71
C ASN A 143 -7.81 -8.52 -3.53
N ARG A 144 -8.55 -7.43 -3.78
CA ARG A 144 -9.04 -6.49 -2.75
C ARG A 144 -9.77 -7.20 -1.62
N LYS A 145 -10.71 -8.09 -1.94
CA LYS A 145 -11.54 -8.77 -0.95
C LYS A 145 -10.69 -9.65 -0.02
N MET A 146 -9.87 -10.52 -0.61
CA MET A 146 -8.97 -11.41 0.12
C MET A 146 -8.02 -10.63 1.02
N LEU A 147 -7.39 -9.57 0.49
CA LEU A 147 -6.47 -8.74 1.27
C LEU A 147 -7.21 -7.96 2.38
N SER A 148 -8.42 -7.45 2.11
CA SER A 148 -9.19 -6.74 3.13
C SER A 148 -9.56 -7.64 4.30
N GLU A 149 -9.95 -8.90 4.01
CA GLU A 149 -10.26 -9.92 5.02
C GLU A 149 -9.00 -10.37 5.77
N GLN A 150 -7.93 -10.68 5.06
CA GLN A 150 -6.67 -11.16 5.63
C GLN A 150 -6.07 -10.15 6.60
N TYR A 151 -6.09 -8.87 6.24
CA TYR A 151 -5.47 -7.82 7.04
C TYR A 151 -6.46 -7.06 7.91
N GLY A 152 -7.77 -7.32 7.84
CA GLY A 152 -8.78 -6.56 8.57
C GLY A 152 -8.76 -5.06 8.25
N LEU A 153 -8.55 -4.71 6.98
CA LEU A 153 -8.44 -3.34 6.48
C LEU A 153 -9.32 -3.19 5.23
N PRO A 154 -10.41 -2.41 5.26
CA PRO A 154 -11.14 -2.10 4.04
C PRO A 154 -10.21 -1.41 3.05
N LEU A 155 -10.02 -1.98 1.87
CA LEU A 155 -9.12 -1.40 0.86
C LEU A 155 -9.90 -0.48 -0.09
N SER A 156 -9.92 0.82 0.21
CA SER A 156 -10.38 1.86 -0.71
C SER A 156 -9.35 2.12 -1.84
N GLU A 157 -9.73 2.87 -2.88
CA GLU A 157 -8.77 3.28 -3.93
C GLU A 157 -7.60 4.07 -3.34
N TYR A 158 -7.88 5.00 -2.43
CA TYR A 158 -6.84 5.79 -1.76
C TYR A 158 -5.84 4.89 -1.04
N ARG A 159 -6.31 3.89 -0.27
CA ARG A 159 -5.43 2.96 0.46
C ARG A 159 -4.64 2.07 -0.48
N ILE A 160 -5.21 1.63 -1.59
CA ILE A 160 -4.49 0.87 -2.62
C ILE A 160 -3.32 1.70 -3.18
N GLU A 161 -3.56 2.97 -3.52
CA GLU A 161 -2.50 3.87 -4.00
C GLU A 161 -1.42 4.08 -2.92
N ARG A 162 -1.81 4.26 -1.65
CA ARG A 162 -0.86 4.41 -0.53
C ARG A 162 -0.06 3.14 -0.25
N ILE A 163 -0.65 1.96 -0.37
CA ILE A 163 0.07 0.67 -0.28
C ILE A 163 1.10 0.56 -1.41
N SER A 164 0.72 0.97 -2.62
CA SER A 164 1.65 1.00 -3.77
C SER A 164 2.81 1.95 -3.54
N ASP A 165 2.54 3.16 -3.03
CA ASP A 165 3.59 4.12 -2.65
C ASP A 165 4.54 3.54 -1.61
N GLU A 166 4.01 2.95 -0.54
CA GLU A 166 4.80 2.36 0.54
C GLU A 166 5.69 1.20 0.05
N TYR A 167 5.13 0.32 -0.78
CA TYR A 167 5.83 -0.82 -1.39
C TYR A 167 7.03 -0.38 -2.24
N TRP A 168 6.87 0.68 -3.05
CA TRP A 168 7.93 1.15 -3.94
C TRP A 168 8.94 2.05 -3.25
N ASN A 169 8.50 2.94 -2.36
CA ASN A 169 9.38 3.91 -1.70
C ASN A 169 10.29 3.27 -0.66
N ASN A 170 9.85 2.17 -0.03
CA ASN A 170 10.60 1.51 1.04
C ASN A 170 11.12 0.11 0.64
N VAL A 171 10.79 -0.37 -0.55
CA VAL A 171 11.19 -1.71 -1.06
C VAL A 171 10.82 -2.80 -0.06
N VAL A 172 9.53 -2.90 0.27
CA VAL A 172 9.01 -3.85 1.27
C VAL A 172 8.07 -4.88 0.62
N GLU A 173 7.76 -5.96 1.34
CA GLU A 173 6.69 -6.88 0.97
C GLU A 173 5.32 -6.18 0.98
N ILE A 174 4.37 -6.66 0.17
CA ILE A 174 3.00 -6.12 0.18
C ILE A 174 2.40 -6.20 1.58
N GLY A 175 2.59 -7.32 2.28
CA GLY A 175 2.06 -7.47 3.64
C GLY A 175 2.57 -6.40 4.60
N THR A 176 3.85 -6.05 4.50
CA THR A 176 4.45 -4.96 5.30
C THR A 176 3.84 -3.61 4.94
N ALA A 177 3.66 -3.32 3.64
CA ALA A 177 3.01 -2.09 3.18
C ALA A 177 1.54 -1.99 3.65
N VAL A 178 0.78 -3.09 3.55
CA VAL A 178 -0.61 -3.18 4.03
C VAL A 178 -0.67 -2.96 5.54
N SER A 179 0.20 -3.62 6.30
CA SER A 179 0.27 -3.45 7.77
C SER A 179 0.60 -2.00 8.17
N LYS A 180 1.46 -1.32 7.41
CA LYS A 180 1.75 0.10 7.63
C LYS A 180 0.50 0.96 7.47
N ILE A 181 -0.24 0.80 6.39
CA ILE A 181 -1.50 1.54 6.16
C ILE A 181 -2.56 1.16 7.19
N LYS A 182 -2.66 -0.12 7.56
CA LYS A 182 -3.55 -0.59 8.63
C LYS A 182 -3.26 0.10 9.96
N SER A 183 -1.99 0.32 10.30
CA SER A 183 -1.64 0.99 11.56
C SER A 183 -2.21 2.41 11.66
N TYR A 184 -2.25 3.16 10.55
CA TYR A 184 -2.91 4.47 10.50
C TYR A 184 -4.42 4.35 10.57
N TYR A 185 -5.01 3.39 9.86
CA TYR A 185 -6.44 3.09 9.94
C TYR A 185 -6.89 2.80 11.38
N ASP A 186 -6.19 1.89 12.08
CA ASP A 186 -6.51 1.51 13.46
C ASP A 186 -6.38 2.69 14.42
N LEU A 187 -5.36 3.53 14.22
CA LEU A 187 -5.14 4.74 15.01
C LEU A 187 -6.30 5.71 14.84
N ILE A 188 -6.79 5.88 13.62
CA ILE A 188 -7.96 6.73 13.33
C ILE A 188 -9.25 6.11 13.88
N LYS A 189 -9.45 4.80 13.77
CA LYS A 189 -10.60 4.11 14.38
C LYS A 189 -10.61 4.27 15.90
N LYS A 190 -9.45 4.34 16.55
CA LYS A 190 -9.37 4.59 17.99
C LYS A 190 -9.94 5.95 18.39
N VAL A 191 -9.89 6.96 17.50
CA VAL A 191 -10.51 8.27 17.75
C VAL A 191 -12.01 8.14 18.02
N GLU A 192 -12.72 7.24 17.33
CA GLU A 192 -14.16 7.00 17.57
C GLU A 192 -14.41 6.52 19.01
N ILE A 193 -13.57 5.61 19.49
CA ILE A 193 -13.65 5.05 20.84
C ILE A 193 -13.34 6.13 21.88
N ASP A 194 -12.28 6.90 21.65
CA ASP A 194 -11.87 7.98 22.55
C ASP A 194 -12.93 9.08 22.62
N PHE A 195 -13.56 9.41 21.49
CA PHE A 195 -14.64 10.39 21.43
C PHE A 195 -15.87 9.92 22.24
N TYR A 196 -16.26 8.65 22.08
CA TYR A 196 -17.33 8.06 22.89
C TYR A 196 -17.01 8.10 24.38
N ASN A 197 -15.82 7.65 24.79
CA ASN A 197 -15.46 7.59 26.20
C ASN A 197 -15.43 8.96 26.89
N ARG A 198 -15.11 10.03 26.15
CA ARG A 198 -14.99 11.40 26.69
C ARG A 198 -16.28 12.21 26.60
N HIS A 199 -17.10 11.96 25.59
CA HIS A 199 -18.27 12.79 25.28
C HIS A 199 -19.61 12.04 25.40
N ASP A 200 -19.57 10.71 25.57
CA ASP A 200 -20.71 9.79 25.57
C ASP A 200 -21.53 9.84 24.26
N VAL A 201 -20.87 10.21 23.16
CA VAL A 201 -21.43 10.32 21.81
C VAL A 201 -20.74 9.34 20.89
N ASN A 202 -21.50 8.50 20.18
CA ASN A 202 -20.94 7.52 19.25
C ASN A 202 -20.74 8.15 17.86
N VAL A 203 -19.50 8.47 17.54
CA VAL A 203 -19.08 8.89 16.20
C VAL A 203 -18.56 7.67 15.44
N VAL A 204 -19.00 7.52 14.20
CA VAL A 204 -18.50 6.54 13.23
C VAL A 204 -17.92 7.30 12.05
N LEU A 205 -16.62 7.20 11.86
CA LEU A 205 -15.96 7.74 10.67
C LEU A 205 -16.23 6.81 9.50
N GLU A 206 -16.76 7.38 8.43
CA GLU A 206 -16.95 6.66 7.17
C GLU A 206 -15.60 6.44 6.47
N GLU A 207 -15.53 5.50 5.54
CA GLU A 207 -14.26 5.10 4.92
C GLU A 207 -13.58 6.24 4.16
N ASP A 208 -14.36 7.13 3.54
CA ASP A 208 -13.87 8.34 2.86
C ASP A 208 -13.34 9.40 3.86
N ALA A 209 -13.93 9.47 5.06
CA ALA A 209 -13.47 10.32 6.15
C ALA A 209 -12.13 9.83 6.71
N ILE A 210 -11.99 8.52 6.90
CA ILE A 210 -10.73 7.90 7.34
C ILE A 210 -9.63 8.16 6.30
N ASP A 211 -9.93 8.00 5.01
CA ASP A 211 -8.98 8.28 3.93
C ASP A 211 -8.55 9.74 3.91
N TYR A 212 -9.50 10.66 4.09
CA TYR A 212 -9.21 12.09 4.20
C TYR A 212 -8.32 12.40 5.40
N ILE A 213 -8.57 11.79 6.57
CA ILE A 213 -7.70 11.96 7.75
C ILE A 213 -6.30 11.39 7.47
N CYS A 214 -6.18 10.21 6.84
CA CYS A 214 -4.89 9.65 6.44
C CYS A 214 -4.11 10.61 5.53
N GLU A 215 -4.80 11.27 4.60
CA GLU A 215 -4.22 12.26 3.70
C GLU A 215 -3.72 13.50 4.47
N LEU A 216 -4.52 14.02 5.41
CA LEU A 216 -4.13 15.14 6.27
C LEU A 216 -2.90 14.81 7.12
N MET A 217 -2.84 13.60 7.69
CA MET A 217 -1.69 13.15 8.50
C MET A 217 -0.42 13.03 7.67
N SER A 218 -0.54 12.62 6.40
CA SER A 218 0.61 12.44 5.50
C SER A 218 1.12 13.78 4.94
N ASN A 219 0.22 14.69 4.53
CA ASN A 219 0.59 15.91 3.80
C ASN A 219 0.82 17.12 4.71
N GLN A 220 0.09 17.23 5.81
CA GLN A 220 0.09 18.42 6.67
C GLN A 220 0.82 18.20 8.00
N SER A 221 1.47 17.04 8.17
CA SER A 221 2.14 16.62 9.42
C SER A 221 1.23 16.71 10.66
N LEU A 222 -0.09 16.58 10.47
CA LEU A 222 -1.01 16.49 11.59
C LEU A 222 -0.84 15.14 12.28
N ASN A 223 -0.70 15.17 13.61
CA ASN A 223 -0.71 13.96 14.43
C ASN A 223 -2.12 13.62 14.88
N ILE A 224 -2.30 12.41 15.44
CA ILE A 224 -3.62 11.92 15.84
C ILE A 224 -4.27 12.79 16.93
N ASP A 225 -3.48 13.40 17.82
CA ASP A 225 -4.01 14.28 18.86
C ASP A 225 -4.60 15.56 18.27
N GLN A 226 -3.97 16.11 17.22
CA GLN A 226 -4.49 17.25 16.50
C GLN A 226 -5.77 16.90 15.72
N ILE A 227 -5.84 15.70 15.13
CA ILE A 227 -7.06 15.20 14.50
C ILE A 227 -8.18 15.07 15.53
N TYR A 228 -7.91 14.48 16.70
CA TYR A 228 -8.88 14.36 17.78
C TYR A 228 -9.39 15.73 18.25
N ARG A 229 -8.49 16.69 18.47
CA ARG A 229 -8.85 18.05 18.89
C ARG A 229 -9.76 18.71 17.86
N LYS A 230 -9.38 18.66 16.58
CA LYS A 230 -10.20 19.21 15.50
C LYS A 230 -11.60 18.58 15.47
N LEU A 231 -11.70 17.25 15.57
CA LEU A 231 -12.99 16.56 15.62
C LEU A 231 -13.83 16.98 16.84
N SER A 232 -13.19 17.18 18.00
CA SER A 232 -13.87 17.62 19.23
C SER A 232 -14.38 19.05 19.09
N ASP A 233 -13.51 19.97 18.67
CA ASP A 233 -13.82 21.38 18.46
C ASP A 233 -14.96 21.54 17.43
N ASP A 234 -14.91 20.77 16.34
CA ASP A 234 -15.84 20.88 15.23
C ASP A 234 -17.21 20.23 15.52
N PHE A 235 -17.27 19.13 16.30
CA PHE A 235 -18.50 18.31 16.40
C PHE A 235 -19.07 18.13 17.80
N GLU A 236 -18.29 18.26 18.89
CA GLU A 236 -18.72 17.85 20.23
C GLU A 236 -20.07 18.49 20.63
N TYR A 237 -20.15 19.81 20.58
CA TYR A 237 -21.31 20.56 21.06
C TYR A 237 -22.57 20.21 20.26
N GLY A 238 -22.48 20.28 18.92
CA GLY A 238 -23.62 20.03 18.04
C GLY A 238 -24.17 18.62 18.17
N LEU A 239 -23.29 17.61 18.27
CA LEU A 239 -23.72 16.22 18.43
C LEU A 239 -24.31 15.95 19.82
N LYS A 240 -23.75 16.53 20.89
CA LYS A 240 -24.32 16.44 22.25
C LYS A 240 -25.71 17.07 22.31
N LEU A 241 -25.88 18.24 21.71
CA LEU A 241 -27.18 18.93 21.65
C LEU A 241 -28.23 18.05 20.95
N ILE A 242 -27.89 17.46 19.80
CA ILE A 242 -28.81 16.55 19.10
C ILE A 242 -29.15 15.35 19.99
N ARG A 243 -28.16 14.73 20.64
CA ARG A 243 -28.38 13.60 21.53
C ARG A 243 -29.32 13.95 22.69
N GLU A 244 -29.10 15.08 23.35
CA GLU A 244 -29.91 15.52 24.48
C GLU A 244 -31.36 15.83 24.09
N LYS A 245 -31.56 16.40 22.90
CA LYS A 245 -32.90 16.79 22.43
C LYS A 245 -33.67 15.65 21.77
N THR A 246 -32.99 14.70 21.12
CA THR A 246 -33.63 13.67 20.29
C THR A 246 -33.38 12.23 20.75
N GLY A 247 -32.43 12.00 21.65
CA GLY A 247 -31.97 10.66 22.04
C GLY A 247 -31.06 9.97 21.01
N LYS A 248 -30.84 10.57 19.83
CA LYS A 248 -29.93 10.01 18.81
C LYS A 248 -28.50 10.08 19.31
N ASN A 249 -27.85 8.91 19.47
CA ASN A 249 -26.49 8.85 20.01
C ASN A 249 -25.43 8.38 19.00
N ARG A 250 -25.81 8.03 17.77
CA ARG A 250 -24.89 7.52 16.74
C ARG A 250 -24.88 8.42 15.52
N PHE A 251 -23.70 8.87 15.12
CA PHE A 251 -23.49 9.83 14.04
C PHE A 251 -22.41 9.33 13.09
N PHE A 252 -22.71 9.38 11.79
CA PHE A 252 -21.77 9.01 10.74
C PHE A 252 -21.13 10.30 10.20
N ILE A 253 -19.81 10.32 10.15
CA ILE A 253 -19.02 11.48 9.75
C ILE A 253 -18.28 11.11 8.46
N SER A 254 -18.72 11.73 7.36
CA SER A 254 -18.13 11.59 6.02
C SER A 254 -16.94 12.53 5.83
N LYS A 255 -16.22 12.37 4.71
CA LYS A 255 -15.22 13.37 4.27
C LYS A 255 -15.83 14.77 4.17
N ASN A 256 -17.03 14.89 3.62
CA ASN A 256 -17.70 16.18 3.46
C ASN A 256 -18.06 16.80 4.81
N ALA A 257 -18.44 15.99 5.80
CA ALA A 257 -18.66 16.47 7.16
C ALA A 257 -17.38 17.05 7.76
N LEU A 258 -16.24 16.36 7.63
CA LEU A 258 -14.95 16.85 8.12
C LEU A 258 -14.47 18.13 7.40
N ALA A 259 -14.82 18.28 6.12
CA ALA A 259 -14.46 19.45 5.31
C ALA A 259 -15.34 20.67 5.58
N GLU A 260 -16.64 20.47 5.84
CA GLU A 260 -17.62 21.53 6.12
C GLU A 260 -18.44 21.22 7.40
N PRO A 261 -17.80 21.22 8.59
CA PRO A 261 -18.43 20.74 9.84
C PRO A 261 -19.65 21.57 10.26
N GLU A 262 -19.57 22.90 10.19
CA GLU A 262 -20.67 23.80 10.57
C GLU A 262 -21.92 23.54 9.71
N LYS A 263 -21.75 23.51 8.39
CA LYS A 263 -22.84 23.23 7.43
C LYS A 263 -23.42 21.83 7.63
N PHE A 264 -22.59 20.84 7.92
CA PHE A 264 -23.06 19.50 8.23
C PHE A 264 -23.92 19.49 9.50
N LEU A 265 -23.44 20.10 10.59
CA LEU A 265 -24.17 20.18 11.86
C LEU A 265 -25.48 20.96 11.73
N ASP A 266 -25.49 22.10 11.05
CA ASP A 266 -26.69 22.91 10.81
C ASP A 266 -27.78 22.09 10.11
N ASN A 267 -27.40 21.37 9.05
CA ASN A 267 -28.34 20.52 8.32
C ASN A 267 -28.81 19.34 9.18
N LEU A 268 -27.92 18.75 9.97
CA LEU A 268 -28.24 17.63 10.84
C LEU A 268 -29.20 18.04 11.97
N ILE A 269 -28.95 19.17 12.64
CA ILE A 269 -29.82 19.72 13.68
C ILE A 269 -31.20 19.99 13.12
N LYS A 270 -31.29 20.74 12.01
CA LYS A 270 -32.58 21.04 11.35
C LYS A 270 -33.36 19.77 11.02
N THR A 271 -32.67 18.77 10.46
CA THR A 271 -33.29 17.51 10.06
C THR A 271 -33.77 16.70 11.26
N GLU A 272 -32.96 16.56 12.30
CA GLU A 272 -33.32 15.74 13.45
C GLU A 272 -34.37 16.44 14.35
N PHE A 273 -34.33 17.76 14.51
CA PHE A 273 -35.33 18.48 15.28
C PHE A 273 -36.69 18.47 14.58
N ALA A 274 -36.72 18.62 13.26
CA ALA A 274 -37.96 18.49 12.48
C ALA A 274 -38.59 17.10 12.62
N LYS A 275 -37.79 16.02 12.62
CA LYS A 275 -38.28 14.64 12.83
C LYS A 275 -38.90 14.44 14.23
N HIS A 276 -38.45 15.20 15.23
CA HIS A 276 -38.89 15.08 16.61
C HIS A 276 -39.86 16.20 17.04
N ASN A 277 -40.35 17.03 16.11
CA ASN A 277 -41.22 18.19 16.36
C ASN A 277 -40.65 19.18 17.39
N ILE A 278 -39.34 19.39 17.37
CA ILE A 278 -38.64 20.34 18.25
C ILE A 278 -38.48 21.66 17.51
N SER A 279 -38.91 22.78 18.10
CA SER A 279 -38.67 24.11 17.51
C SER A 279 -37.17 24.40 17.51
N PRO A 280 -36.60 24.92 16.40
CA PRO A 280 -35.19 25.26 16.31
C PRO A 280 -34.79 26.53 17.09
N ASP A 281 -35.70 27.12 17.87
CA ASP A 281 -35.38 28.26 18.74
C ASP A 281 -34.35 27.81 19.78
N LEU A 282 -33.10 28.15 19.50
CA LEU A 282 -32.00 28.13 20.44
C LEU A 282 -32.36 29.09 21.57
N ASP A 283 -32.67 28.56 22.75
CA ASP A 283 -32.56 29.32 23.99
C ASP A 283 -31.12 29.82 24.08
N THR A 284 -30.92 31.06 23.64
CA THR A 284 -29.78 31.87 23.98
C THR A 284 -30.02 32.38 25.38
N ASP A 285 -29.88 31.50 26.37
CA ASP A 285 -29.74 31.96 27.75
C ASP A 285 -28.40 32.71 27.82
N PRO A 286 -28.42 34.03 28.11
CA PRO A 286 -27.18 34.77 28.28
C PRO A 286 -26.51 34.25 29.54
N VAL A 287 -25.31 33.68 29.37
CA VAL A 287 -24.40 33.31 30.45
C VAL A 287 -24.27 34.50 31.42
N GLN A 288 -24.71 34.30 32.67
CA GLN A 288 -24.30 35.11 33.83
C GLN A 288 -23.01 34.53 34.43
#